data_AF-A0A3B8LGH1-F1
#
_entry.id   AF-A0A3B8LGH1-F1
#
_cell.length_a   1.000
_cell.length_b   1.000
_cell.length_c   1.000
_cell.angle_alpha   90.00
_cell.angle_beta   90.00
_cell.angle_gamma   90.00
#
_symmetry.space_group_name_H-M   'P 1'
#
loop_
_entity.id
_entity.type
_entity.pdbx_description
1 polymer ?
#
loop_
_entity_poly.entity_id
_entity_poly.type
_entity_poly.pdbx_seq_one_letter_code
_entity_poly.pdbx_strand_id
1 'polypeptide(L)'
;MIRYMFMAVIVGCGAFFVGEQSASADTSKALQEVFARAKKALETKNEALFKAQWHPTGYQKNLVGRSGIPGRAVFGQGARKGWYLRPDPKALVAAAKSKQPIIPCLIWSTRRKRPVDKVYALLVQYQKRWVILGAGENRKQVEALASKSTSFVPPTAAKPTPTTKTAQRTFAKSLFGSWRGVAQTEGGKRYPLKKIQIFYIFMKGGRFASLMKFEGKDLRRKKGSWYTIGDKLVLQIGQRIDMRFTRKGNKLMLRVPKHKRTLHLTYFPATVK
;
A
#
# COMPACT_ATOMS: atom_id res chain seq x y z
N MET A 1 -22.63 71.81 -43.26
CA MET A 1 -22.63 71.01 -42.02
C MET A 1 -21.99 69.66 -42.32
N ILE A 2 -20.66 69.56 -42.23
CA ILE A 2 -19.91 68.89 -41.14
C ILE A 2 -20.34 67.41 -41.05
N ARG A 3 -19.75 66.53 -41.89
CA ARG A 3 -18.63 65.60 -41.55
C ARG A 3 -18.89 64.84 -40.25
N TYR A 4 -19.06 63.52 -40.33
CA TYR A 4 -18.26 62.54 -39.57
C TYR A 4 -18.31 61.16 -40.24
N MET A 5 -17.22 60.84 -40.95
CA MET A 5 -16.70 59.48 -41.08
C MET A 5 -16.53 58.89 -39.68
N PHE A 6 -17.04 57.69 -39.44
CA PHE A 6 -16.48 56.80 -38.44
C PHE A 6 -15.97 55.54 -39.13
N MET A 7 -14.66 55.56 -39.38
CA MET A 7 -13.84 54.36 -39.43
C MET A 7 -13.94 53.68 -38.06
N ALA A 8 -14.50 52.48 -38.01
CA ALA A 8 -14.24 51.54 -36.93
C ALA A 8 -13.29 50.46 -37.48
N VAL A 9 -12.06 50.58 -37.03
CA VAL A 9 -10.92 49.73 -37.34
C VAL A 9 -11.22 48.29 -36.96
N ILE A 10 -11.14 47.39 -37.94
CA ILE A 10 -11.01 45.94 -37.72
C ILE A 10 -9.59 45.73 -37.18
N VAL A 11 -9.43 45.83 -35.86
CA VAL A 11 -8.25 45.30 -35.18
C VAL A 11 -8.51 43.82 -34.95
N GLY A 12 -7.97 43.00 -35.85
CA GLY A 12 -7.79 41.58 -35.59
C GLY A 12 -6.87 41.40 -34.38
N CYS A 13 -7.43 41.01 -33.24
CA CYS A 13 -6.70 40.21 -32.27
C CYS A 13 -6.95 38.75 -32.63
N GLY A 14 -6.11 38.27 -33.55
CA GLY A 14 -5.98 36.86 -33.85
C GLY A 14 -5.61 36.06 -32.61
N ALA A 15 -6.31 34.93 -32.46
CA ALA A 15 -5.78 33.65 -32.03
C ALA A 15 -4.67 33.65 -30.95
N PHE A 16 -5.09 33.53 -29.69
CA PHE A 16 -4.36 32.76 -28.68
C PHE A 16 -5.32 31.84 -27.92
N PHE A 17 -5.95 30.91 -28.64
CA PHE A 17 -6.57 29.72 -28.06
C PHE A 17 -6.03 28.46 -28.75
N VAL A 18 -4.71 28.34 -28.82
CA VAL A 18 -4.04 27.11 -29.24
C VAL A 18 -3.03 26.76 -28.15
N GLY A 19 -3.45 26.01 -27.14
CA GLY A 19 -2.52 25.56 -26.10
C GLY A 19 -3.11 24.70 -25.00
N GLU A 20 -4.37 24.92 -24.62
CA GLU A 20 -4.88 24.29 -23.39
C GLU A 20 -5.71 23.01 -23.62
N GLN A 21 -6.15 22.76 -24.87
CA GLN A 21 -6.86 21.53 -25.21
C GLN A 21 -5.95 20.30 -25.32
N SER A 22 -4.69 20.45 -25.74
CA SER A 22 -3.77 19.32 -25.93
C SER A 22 -3.32 18.70 -24.60
N ALA A 23 -2.95 19.52 -23.61
CA ALA A 23 -2.48 19.05 -22.30
C ALA A 23 -3.55 18.26 -21.52
N SER A 24 -4.83 18.63 -21.66
CA SER A 24 -5.95 17.92 -21.04
C SER A 24 -6.23 16.58 -21.72
N ALA A 25 -6.07 16.49 -23.05
CA ALA A 25 -6.24 15.25 -23.79
C ALA A 25 -5.14 14.23 -23.46
N ASP A 26 -3.89 14.68 -23.39
CA ASP A 26 -2.75 13.84 -23.02
C ASP A 26 -2.85 13.32 -21.58
N THR A 27 -3.31 14.18 -20.65
CA THR A 27 -3.52 13.78 -19.27
C THR A 27 -4.65 12.76 -19.15
N SER A 28 -5.78 12.98 -19.84
CA SER A 28 -6.89 12.02 -19.88
C SER A 28 -6.44 10.64 -20.40
N LYS A 29 -5.66 10.63 -21.49
CA LYS A 29 -5.07 9.41 -22.05
C LYS A 29 -4.14 8.72 -21.04
N ALA A 30 -3.27 9.47 -20.38
CA ALA A 30 -2.36 8.93 -19.36
C ALA A 30 -3.14 8.33 -18.18
N LEU A 31 -4.21 8.98 -17.72
CA LEU A 31 -5.08 8.45 -16.65
C LEU A 31 -5.78 7.16 -17.11
N GLN A 32 -6.28 7.11 -18.34
CA GLN A 32 -6.92 5.93 -18.92
C GLN A 32 -5.93 4.75 -19.02
N GLU A 33 -4.67 5.01 -19.38
CA GLU A 33 -3.62 3.99 -19.42
C GLU A 33 -3.36 3.34 -18.06
N VAL A 34 -3.41 4.09 -16.96
CA VAL A 34 -3.25 3.55 -15.60
C VAL A 34 -4.30 2.45 -15.34
N PHE A 35 -5.57 2.72 -15.66
CA PHE A 35 -6.65 1.74 -15.48
C PHE A 35 -6.54 0.57 -16.47
N ALA A 36 -6.15 0.83 -17.72
CA ALA A 36 -5.96 -0.23 -18.71
C ALA A 36 -4.84 -1.21 -18.30
N ARG A 37 -3.71 -0.69 -17.82
CA ARG A 37 -2.59 -1.51 -17.31
C ARG A 37 -3.00 -2.27 -16.04
N ALA A 38 -3.75 -1.64 -15.15
CA ALA A 38 -4.27 -2.31 -13.94
C ALA A 38 -5.24 -3.45 -14.31
N LYS A 39 -6.14 -3.24 -15.27
CA LYS A 39 -7.03 -4.29 -15.80
C LYS A 39 -6.23 -5.45 -16.38
N LYS A 40 -5.28 -5.18 -17.28
CA LYS A 40 -4.41 -6.21 -17.88
C LYS A 40 -3.67 -7.02 -16.82
N ALA A 41 -3.19 -6.35 -15.76
CA ALA A 41 -2.51 -7.01 -14.65
C ALA A 41 -3.44 -7.94 -13.84
N LEU A 42 -4.72 -7.57 -13.67
CA LEU A 42 -5.72 -8.44 -13.01
C LEU A 42 -6.05 -9.65 -13.87
N GLU A 43 -6.24 -9.47 -15.17
CA GLU A 43 -6.55 -10.54 -16.13
C GLU A 43 -5.40 -11.56 -16.24
N THR A 44 -4.17 -11.06 -16.27
CA THR A 44 -2.95 -11.89 -16.31
C THR A 44 -2.46 -12.34 -14.93
N LYS A 45 -3.18 -11.99 -13.85
CA LYS A 45 -2.80 -12.28 -12.45
C LYS A 45 -1.36 -11.83 -12.09
N ASN A 46 -0.89 -10.75 -12.71
CA ASN A 46 0.45 -10.20 -12.50
C ASN A 46 0.46 -9.13 -11.39
N GLU A 47 0.78 -9.55 -10.16
CA GLU A 47 0.78 -8.66 -8.98
C GLU A 47 1.80 -7.52 -9.11
N ALA A 48 2.96 -7.78 -9.71
CA ALA A 48 4.01 -6.78 -9.88
C ALA A 48 3.57 -5.65 -10.82
N LEU A 49 2.97 -6.00 -11.96
CA LEU A 49 2.43 -5.04 -12.91
C LEU A 49 1.29 -4.22 -12.31
N PHE A 50 0.41 -4.88 -11.53
CA PHE A 50 -0.70 -4.20 -10.84
C PHE A 50 -0.17 -3.23 -9.78
N LYS A 51 0.77 -3.67 -8.95
CA LYS A 51 1.41 -2.86 -7.91
C LYS A 51 2.10 -1.63 -8.48
N ALA A 52 2.66 -1.71 -9.69
CA ALA A 52 3.29 -0.57 -10.38
C ALA A 52 2.30 0.55 -10.76
N GLN A 53 0.99 0.26 -10.83
CA GLN A 53 -0.06 1.26 -11.09
C GLN A 53 -0.55 1.97 -9.82
N TRP A 54 -0.04 1.56 -8.64
CA TRP A 54 -0.45 2.09 -7.35
C TRP A 54 0.71 2.83 -6.69
N HIS A 55 0.37 3.87 -5.94
CA HIS A 55 1.33 4.49 -5.02
C HIS A 55 1.78 3.44 -3.98
N PRO A 56 3.08 3.33 -3.63
CA PRO A 56 3.58 2.29 -2.73
C PRO A 56 2.83 2.22 -1.39
N THR A 57 2.49 3.39 -0.82
CA THR A 57 1.72 3.48 0.42
C THR A 57 0.27 3.04 0.23
N GLY A 58 -0.36 3.47 -0.86
CA GLY A 58 -1.76 3.13 -1.19
C GLY A 58 -1.96 1.66 -1.53
N TYR A 59 -0.93 1.03 -2.10
CA TYR A 59 -0.93 -0.40 -2.34
C TYR A 59 -0.92 -1.20 -1.03
N GLN A 60 -0.15 -0.76 -0.04
CA GLN A 60 0.02 -1.48 1.22
C GLN A 60 -1.05 -1.19 2.26
N LYS A 61 -1.57 0.04 2.30
CA LYS A 61 -2.46 0.54 3.33
C LYS A 61 -3.73 1.10 2.73
N ASN A 62 -4.82 0.93 3.47
CA ASN A 62 -6.03 1.65 3.17
C ASN A 62 -5.85 3.11 3.58
N LEU A 63 -5.88 4.01 2.59
CA LEU A 63 -5.78 5.46 2.81
C LEU A 63 -7.15 6.15 2.79
N VAL A 64 -8.19 5.48 2.31
CA VAL A 64 -9.53 6.04 2.08
C VAL A 64 -10.51 5.60 3.19
N GLY A 65 -10.11 5.86 4.44
CA GLY A 65 -10.98 5.67 5.61
C GLY A 65 -11.58 4.25 5.75
N ARG A 66 -12.81 4.13 6.26
CA ARG A 66 -13.46 2.81 6.45
C ARG A 66 -13.98 2.20 5.14
N SER A 67 -14.20 3.02 4.11
CA SER A 67 -14.73 2.61 2.80
C SER A 67 -13.67 2.19 1.78
N GLY A 68 -12.39 2.34 2.11
CA GLY A 68 -11.29 2.04 1.20
C GLY A 68 -10.76 0.61 1.32
N ILE A 69 -10.08 0.17 0.27
CA ILE A 69 -9.41 -1.13 0.25
C ILE A 69 -7.96 -0.90 -0.18
N PRO A 70 -6.95 -1.45 0.54
CA PRO A 70 -5.56 -1.32 0.10
C PRO A 70 -5.37 -2.00 -1.27
N GLY A 71 -4.52 -1.45 -2.12
CA GLY A 71 -4.32 -1.97 -3.49
C GLY A 71 -3.98 -3.46 -3.54
N ARG A 72 -3.27 -4.00 -2.53
CA ARG A 72 -3.02 -5.45 -2.41
C ARG A 72 -4.30 -6.27 -2.27
N ALA A 73 -5.27 -5.80 -1.48
CA ALA A 73 -6.54 -6.48 -1.30
C ALA A 73 -7.43 -6.31 -2.53
N VAL A 74 -7.38 -5.15 -3.20
CA VAL A 74 -8.01 -4.94 -4.52
C VAL A 74 -7.49 -5.98 -5.52
N PHE A 75 -6.16 -6.16 -5.62
CA PHE A 75 -5.57 -7.17 -6.48
C PHE A 75 -6.04 -8.58 -6.13
N GLY A 76 -5.94 -8.96 -4.85
CA GLY A 76 -6.31 -10.30 -4.40
C GLY A 76 -7.78 -10.63 -4.67
N GLN A 77 -8.68 -9.65 -4.56
CA GLN A 77 -10.09 -9.82 -4.87
C GLN A 77 -10.34 -9.80 -6.39
N GLY A 78 -9.79 -8.83 -7.12
CA GLY A 78 -10.01 -8.69 -8.57
C GLY A 78 -9.47 -9.88 -9.36
N ALA A 79 -8.25 -10.33 -9.05
CA ALA A 79 -7.62 -11.47 -9.73
C ALA A 79 -8.31 -12.82 -9.45
N ARG A 80 -8.95 -12.96 -8.27
CA ARG A 80 -9.69 -14.19 -7.90
C ARG A 80 -11.14 -14.17 -8.36
N LYS A 81 -11.86 -13.08 -8.12
CA LYS A 81 -13.29 -12.94 -8.39
C LYS A 81 -13.59 -12.49 -9.83
N GLY A 82 -12.57 -12.11 -10.60
CA GLY A 82 -12.73 -11.65 -11.97
C GLY A 82 -13.48 -10.34 -12.03
N TRP A 83 -12.90 -9.28 -11.48
CA TRP A 83 -13.42 -7.93 -11.64
C TRP A 83 -12.29 -6.91 -11.80
N TYR A 84 -12.61 -5.76 -12.39
CA TYR A 84 -11.68 -4.64 -12.61
C TYR A 84 -12.39 -3.31 -12.43
N LEU A 85 -11.62 -2.23 -12.25
CA LEU A 85 -12.14 -0.87 -12.19
C LEU A 85 -12.25 -0.31 -13.62
N ARG A 86 -13.46 0.12 -13.99
CA ARG A 86 -13.73 0.80 -15.24
C ARG A 86 -14.01 2.28 -14.96
N PRO A 87 -13.10 3.20 -15.28
CA PRO A 87 -13.32 4.64 -15.07
C PRO A 87 -14.42 5.16 -16.00
N ASP A 88 -15.14 6.18 -15.54
CA ASP A 88 -16.06 6.94 -16.38
C ASP A 88 -15.25 7.83 -17.37
N PRO A 89 -15.40 7.65 -18.69
CA PRO A 89 -14.69 8.44 -19.70
C PRO A 89 -14.93 9.95 -19.59
N LYS A 90 -16.16 10.36 -19.24
CA LYS A 90 -16.49 11.80 -19.10
C LYS A 90 -15.79 12.39 -17.88
N ALA A 91 -15.74 11.62 -16.79
CA ALA A 91 -15.07 12.04 -15.58
C ALA A 91 -13.54 12.05 -15.71
N LEU A 92 -12.95 11.20 -16.57
CA LEU A 92 -11.52 11.25 -16.91
C LEU A 92 -11.13 12.59 -17.54
N VAL A 93 -11.93 13.07 -18.50
CA VAL A 93 -11.71 14.37 -19.15
C VAL A 93 -11.85 15.52 -18.17
N ALA A 94 -12.88 15.50 -17.31
CA ALA A 94 -13.07 16.53 -16.29
C ALA A 94 -11.95 16.52 -15.25
N ALA A 95 -11.53 15.33 -14.81
CA ALA A 95 -10.52 15.17 -13.78
C ALA A 95 -9.08 15.44 -14.28
N ALA A 96 -8.85 15.42 -15.60
CA ALA A 96 -7.57 15.77 -16.21
C ALA A 96 -7.13 17.22 -15.91
N LYS A 97 -8.08 18.11 -15.60
CA LYS A 97 -7.82 19.49 -15.18
C LYS A 97 -7.46 19.63 -13.69
N SER A 98 -7.62 18.56 -12.90
CA SER A 98 -7.35 18.57 -11.47
C SER A 98 -5.92 18.14 -11.17
N LYS A 99 -5.27 18.82 -10.22
CA LYS A 99 -3.98 18.41 -9.64
C LYS A 99 -4.04 17.01 -9.01
N GLN A 100 -5.21 16.61 -8.52
CA GLN A 100 -5.47 15.34 -7.87
C GLN A 100 -6.80 14.77 -8.39
N PRO A 101 -6.76 14.02 -9.50
CA PRO A 101 -7.95 13.48 -10.14
C PRO A 101 -8.69 12.51 -9.21
N ILE A 102 -9.97 12.78 -8.92
CA ILE A 102 -10.88 11.82 -8.30
C ILE A 102 -11.81 11.31 -9.39
N ILE A 103 -11.68 10.03 -9.72
CA ILE A 103 -12.35 9.42 -10.86
C ILE A 103 -13.38 8.40 -10.36
N PRO A 104 -14.67 8.59 -10.63
CA PRO A 104 -15.66 7.55 -10.39
C PRO A 104 -15.35 6.36 -11.30
N CYS A 105 -15.30 5.17 -10.70
CA CYS A 105 -15.04 3.91 -11.35
C CYS A 105 -16.16 2.93 -11.02
N LEU A 106 -16.63 2.22 -12.03
CA LEU A 106 -17.50 1.06 -11.84
C LEU A 106 -16.63 -0.16 -11.56
N ILE A 107 -17.00 -0.95 -10.56
CA ILE A 107 -16.45 -2.29 -10.37
C ILE A 107 -17.17 -3.20 -11.37
N TRP A 108 -16.46 -3.63 -12.41
CA TRP A 108 -17.02 -4.45 -13.47
C TRP A 108 -16.64 -5.92 -13.26
N SER A 109 -17.64 -6.80 -13.17
CA SER A 109 -17.37 -8.25 -13.12
C SER A 109 -17.20 -8.82 -14.52
N THR A 110 -16.10 -9.51 -14.79
CA THR A 110 -15.89 -10.22 -16.06
C THR A 110 -16.88 -11.35 -16.22
N ARG A 111 -17.22 -12.06 -15.14
CA ARG A 111 -18.19 -13.16 -15.13
C ARG A 111 -19.63 -12.68 -15.40
N ARG A 112 -20.05 -11.60 -14.73
CA ARG A 112 -21.44 -11.10 -14.85
C ARG A 112 -21.64 -10.13 -16.01
N LYS A 113 -20.57 -9.71 -16.70
CA LYS A 113 -20.55 -8.73 -17.78
C LYS A 113 -21.29 -7.40 -17.47
N ARG A 114 -21.47 -7.07 -16.19
CA ARG A 114 -22.17 -5.87 -15.71
C ARG A 114 -21.41 -5.21 -14.56
N PRO A 115 -21.61 -3.89 -14.33
CA PRO A 115 -21.15 -3.25 -13.11
C PRO A 115 -21.86 -3.88 -11.90
N VAL A 116 -21.10 -4.10 -10.83
CA VAL A 116 -21.64 -4.62 -9.56
C VAL A 116 -21.65 -3.58 -8.47
N ASP A 117 -20.82 -2.54 -8.60
CA ASP A 117 -20.67 -1.49 -7.59
C ASP A 117 -19.95 -0.27 -8.18
N LYS A 118 -19.82 0.79 -7.40
CA LYS A 118 -19.14 2.04 -7.75
C LYS A 118 -18.17 2.47 -6.65
N VAL A 119 -16.98 2.88 -7.05
CA VAL A 119 -15.96 3.46 -6.18
C VAL A 119 -15.41 4.74 -6.78
N TYR A 120 -14.71 5.53 -5.98
CA TYR A 120 -14.01 6.72 -6.40
C TYR A 120 -12.51 6.51 -6.21
N ALA A 121 -11.76 6.54 -7.30
CA ALA A 121 -10.31 6.38 -7.30
C ALA A 121 -9.62 7.75 -7.28
N LEU A 122 -8.72 7.95 -6.33
CA LEU A 122 -7.84 9.12 -6.27
C LEU A 122 -6.51 8.79 -6.94
N LEU A 123 -6.10 9.61 -7.90
CA LEU A 123 -4.81 9.51 -8.56
C LEU A 123 -3.90 10.66 -8.16
N VAL A 124 -2.60 10.38 -8.15
CA VAL A 124 -1.55 11.34 -7.86
C VAL A 124 -0.39 11.16 -8.84
N GLN A 125 0.38 12.21 -9.08
CA GLN A 125 1.65 12.08 -9.77
C GLN A 125 2.71 11.55 -8.80
N TYR A 126 3.40 10.48 -9.20
CA TYR A 126 4.53 9.89 -8.48
C TYR A 126 5.61 9.53 -9.50
N GLN A 127 6.83 10.05 -9.35
CA GLN A 127 7.93 9.80 -10.30
C GLN A 127 7.55 10.10 -11.77
N LYS A 128 6.94 11.28 -12.02
CA LYS A 128 6.49 11.74 -13.35
C LYS A 128 5.46 10.84 -14.05
N ARG A 129 4.74 9.98 -13.31
CA ARG A 129 3.65 9.16 -13.82
C ARG A 129 2.42 9.25 -12.91
N TRP A 130 1.24 9.08 -13.48
CA TRP A 130 0.01 8.95 -12.70
C TRP A 130 -0.07 7.55 -12.07
N VAL A 131 -0.45 7.50 -10.79
CA VAL A 131 -0.69 6.25 -10.05
C VAL A 131 -1.90 6.38 -9.15
N ILE A 132 -2.54 5.26 -8.83
CA ILE A 132 -3.67 5.20 -7.91
C ILE A 132 -3.15 5.32 -6.47
N LEU A 133 -3.56 6.36 -5.74
CA LEU A 133 -3.25 6.51 -4.32
C LEU A 133 -4.21 5.68 -3.45
N GLY A 134 -5.47 5.61 -3.85
CA GLY A 134 -6.49 4.85 -3.14
C GLY A 134 -7.82 4.85 -3.89
N ALA A 135 -8.69 3.92 -3.54
CA ALA A 135 -10.07 3.90 -4.00
C ALA A 135 -11.01 3.55 -2.83
N GLY A 136 -12.19 4.16 -2.80
CA GLY A 136 -13.21 3.86 -1.80
C GLY A 136 -14.62 4.22 -2.26
N GLU A 137 -15.62 3.66 -1.60
CA GLU A 137 -17.04 3.81 -1.95
C GLU A 137 -17.58 5.21 -1.62
N ASN A 138 -17.04 5.87 -0.59
CA ASN A 138 -17.52 7.18 -0.15
C ASN A 138 -16.66 8.31 -0.74
N ARG A 139 -17.23 9.09 -1.66
CA ARG A 139 -16.58 10.24 -2.30
C ARG A 139 -16.00 11.25 -1.30
N LYS A 140 -16.73 11.60 -0.24
CA LYS A 140 -16.27 12.58 0.77
C LYS A 140 -15.01 12.11 1.49
N GLN A 141 -14.87 10.80 1.72
CA GLN A 141 -13.65 10.23 2.33
C GLN A 141 -12.46 10.27 1.37
N VAL A 142 -12.72 10.11 0.07
CA VAL A 142 -11.70 10.18 -0.99
C VAL A 142 -11.23 11.63 -1.16
N GLU A 143 -12.16 12.58 -1.12
CA GLU A 143 -11.87 14.03 -1.10
C GLU A 143 -11.07 14.42 0.14
N ALA A 144 -11.43 13.92 1.32
CA ALA A 144 -10.66 14.15 2.54
C ALA A 144 -9.23 13.58 2.46
N LEU A 145 -9.03 12.47 1.73
CA LEU A 145 -7.68 11.98 1.44
C LEU A 145 -6.95 12.90 0.45
N ALA A 146 -7.63 13.38 -0.60
CA ALA A 146 -7.08 14.32 -1.56
C ALA A 146 -6.58 15.59 -0.85
N SER A 147 -7.42 16.22 -0.02
CA SER A 147 -7.06 17.41 0.78
C SER A 147 -5.88 17.19 1.73
N LYS A 148 -5.64 15.97 2.21
CA LYS A 148 -4.46 15.61 3.01
C LYS A 148 -3.23 15.34 2.15
N SER A 149 -3.45 14.93 0.91
CA SER A 149 -2.40 14.48 0.00
C SER A 149 -1.66 15.60 -0.73
N THR A 150 -2.05 16.87 -0.54
CA THR A 150 -1.28 18.07 -0.93
C THR A 150 0.15 18.08 -0.36
N SER A 151 0.43 17.23 0.64
CA SER A 151 1.73 17.01 1.26
C SER A 151 2.49 15.74 0.79
N PHE A 152 1.95 14.93 -0.14
CA PHE A 152 2.72 13.86 -0.79
C PHE A 152 3.65 14.47 -1.85
N VAL A 153 4.55 15.35 -1.42
CA VAL A 153 5.76 15.66 -2.17
C VAL A 153 6.44 14.30 -2.40
N PRO A 154 6.78 13.92 -3.65
CA PRO A 154 7.66 12.78 -3.84
C PRO A 154 8.87 13.10 -2.96
N PRO A 155 9.32 12.23 -2.05
CA PRO A 155 10.57 12.54 -1.35
C PRO A 155 11.57 12.87 -2.44
N THR A 156 12.00 14.14 -2.50
CA THR A 156 13.11 14.57 -3.35
C THR A 156 14.14 13.49 -3.13
N ALA A 157 14.62 12.87 -4.22
CA ALA A 157 15.55 11.78 -4.14
C ALA A 157 16.77 12.29 -3.35
N ALA A 158 16.71 12.13 -2.03
CA ALA A 158 17.83 12.30 -1.16
C ALA A 158 18.79 11.26 -1.71
N LYS A 159 19.92 11.76 -2.22
CA LYS A 159 21.10 10.97 -2.56
C LYS A 159 21.11 9.79 -1.60
N PRO A 160 20.93 8.54 -2.06
CA PRO A 160 20.74 7.43 -1.15
C PRO A 160 21.94 7.43 -0.23
N THR A 161 21.75 7.79 1.05
CA THR A 161 22.80 7.60 2.04
C THR A 161 23.04 6.10 2.05
N PRO A 162 24.23 5.63 1.62
CA PRO A 162 24.46 4.22 1.42
C PRO A 162 24.63 3.58 2.80
N THR A 163 23.54 3.19 3.46
CA THR A 163 23.64 2.58 4.80
C THR A 163 22.53 1.60 5.17
N THR A 164 21.78 1.01 4.22
CA THR A 164 20.64 0.13 4.62
C THR A 164 20.56 -1.27 4.02
N LYS A 165 21.13 -1.59 2.84
CA LYS A 165 21.09 -2.98 2.35
C LYS A 165 22.00 -3.92 3.15
N THR A 166 23.19 -3.46 3.52
CA THR A 166 24.15 -4.24 4.32
C THR A 166 23.65 -4.40 5.77
N ALA A 167 23.20 -3.32 6.41
CA ALA A 167 22.65 -3.37 7.77
C ALA A 167 21.40 -4.26 7.87
N GLN A 168 20.48 -4.20 6.89
CA GLN A 168 19.31 -5.09 6.85
C GLN A 168 19.70 -6.56 6.63
N ARG A 169 20.68 -6.84 5.76
CA ARG A 169 21.20 -8.20 5.54
C ARG A 169 21.91 -8.76 6.77
N THR A 170 22.77 -7.97 7.41
CA THR A 170 23.47 -8.37 8.64
C THR A 170 22.48 -8.62 9.78
N PHE A 171 21.44 -7.78 9.89
CA PHE A 171 20.41 -7.98 10.89
C PHE A 171 19.52 -9.21 10.61
N ALA A 172 19.09 -9.42 9.37
CA ALA A 172 18.31 -10.62 9.00
C ALA A 172 19.12 -11.90 9.26
N LYS A 173 20.44 -11.87 8.98
CA LYS A 173 21.36 -12.96 9.34
C LYS A 173 21.38 -13.21 10.84
N SER A 174 21.35 -12.14 11.63
CA SER A 174 21.37 -12.24 13.09
C SER A 174 20.13 -12.96 13.65
N LEU A 175 18.96 -12.82 13.03
CA LEU A 175 17.73 -13.45 13.52
C LEU A 175 17.68 -14.97 13.32
N PHE A 176 18.55 -15.53 12.47
CA PHE A 176 18.54 -16.97 12.20
C PHE A 176 18.80 -17.81 13.46
N GLY A 177 18.08 -18.92 13.57
CA GLY A 177 18.15 -19.85 14.69
C GLY A 177 16.90 -19.86 15.55
N SER A 178 17.04 -20.42 16.74
CA SER A 178 15.94 -20.71 17.64
C SER A 178 15.89 -19.69 18.78
N TRP A 179 14.68 -19.23 19.07
CA TRP A 179 14.40 -18.22 20.08
C TRP A 179 13.30 -18.74 20.98
N ARG A 180 13.48 -18.60 22.29
CA ARG A 180 12.50 -19.00 23.31
C ARG A 180 12.16 -17.82 24.18
N GLY A 181 10.90 -17.66 24.53
CA GLY A 181 10.53 -16.59 25.44
C GLY A 181 9.13 -16.67 25.96
N VAL A 182 8.77 -15.62 26.69
CA VAL A 182 7.47 -15.46 27.33
C VAL A 182 6.84 -14.17 26.82
N ALA A 183 5.54 -14.20 26.55
CA ALA A 183 4.79 -13.01 26.20
C ALA A 183 4.50 -12.19 27.46
N GLN A 184 4.66 -10.87 27.40
CA GLN A 184 4.24 -9.94 28.45
C GLN A 184 3.23 -8.94 27.88
N THR A 185 2.20 -8.60 28.66
CA THR A 185 1.23 -7.54 28.35
C THR A 185 1.63 -6.26 29.06
N GLU A 186 1.65 -5.13 28.34
CA GLU A 186 1.81 -3.81 28.95
C GLU A 186 0.52 -3.46 29.72
N GLY A 187 0.58 -3.30 31.06
CA GLY A 187 -0.49 -2.65 31.83
C GLY A 187 -1.51 -3.52 32.58
N GLY A 188 -1.13 -4.67 33.15
CA GLY A 188 -1.85 -5.20 34.32
C GLY A 188 -3.23 -5.82 34.08
N LYS A 189 -3.26 -7.08 33.63
CA LYS A 189 -4.12 -8.16 34.16
C LYS A 189 -3.42 -9.47 33.81
N ARG A 190 -2.86 -10.12 34.83
CA ARG A 190 -2.00 -11.31 34.69
C ARG A 190 -2.86 -12.50 34.29
N TYR A 191 -2.87 -12.88 33.01
CA TYR A 191 -2.80 -14.31 32.76
C TYR A 191 -1.46 -14.78 33.36
N PRO A 192 -1.37 -15.97 33.98
CA PRO A 192 -0.09 -16.53 34.38
C PRO A 192 0.72 -16.89 33.12
N LEU A 193 1.21 -15.86 32.43
CA LEU A 193 2.03 -15.94 31.22
C LEU A 193 3.34 -16.68 31.50
N LYS A 194 3.73 -16.82 32.79
CA LYS A 194 4.79 -17.72 33.25
C LYS A 194 4.64 -19.15 32.70
N LYS A 195 3.41 -19.58 32.38
CA LYS A 195 3.12 -20.92 31.86
C LYS A 195 3.14 -21.02 30.34
N ILE A 196 3.06 -19.90 29.60
CA ILE A 196 3.08 -19.89 28.14
C ILE A 196 4.50 -19.66 27.63
N GLN A 197 5.07 -20.69 27.03
CA GLN A 197 6.36 -20.61 26.35
C GLN A 197 6.15 -20.48 24.85
N ILE A 198 6.81 -19.51 24.23
CA ILE A 198 6.76 -19.32 22.78
C ILE A 198 8.15 -19.54 22.21
N PHE A 199 8.20 -20.40 21.21
CA PHE A 199 9.39 -20.74 20.44
C PHE A 199 9.23 -20.17 19.04
N TYR A 200 10.25 -19.49 18.54
CA TYR A 200 10.37 -19.05 17.16
C TYR A 200 11.63 -19.62 16.56
N ILE A 201 11.51 -20.18 15.36
CA ILE A 201 12.63 -20.68 14.57
C ILE A 201 12.63 -19.89 13.26
N PHE A 202 13.64 -19.04 13.08
CA PHE A 202 13.83 -18.30 11.85
C PHE A 202 14.85 -19.03 10.97
N MET A 203 14.40 -19.48 9.80
CA MET A 203 15.21 -20.22 8.85
C MET A 203 15.73 -19.31 7.74
N LYS A 204 16.85 -19.71 7.11
CA LYS A 204 17.32 -19.13 5.85
C LYS A 204 16.22 -19.22 4.79
N GLY A 205 16.19 -18.24 3.87
CA GLY A 205 15.15 -18.16 2.83
C GLY A 205 13.82 -17.55 3.30
N GLY A 206 13.78 -16.89 4.46
CA GLY A 206 12.60 -16.15 4.91
C GLY A 206 11.45 -17.05 5.37
N ARG A 207 11.71 -18.30 5.75
CA ARG A 207 10.72 -19.21 6.37
C ARG A 207 10.84 -19.12 7.87
N PHE A 208 9.73 -19.22 8.60
CA PHE A 208 9.78 -19.38 10.05
C PHE A 208 8.76 -20.41 10.53
N ALA A 209 9.05 -20.98 11.70
CA ALA A 209 8.11 -21.77 12.47
C ALA A 209 7.96 -21.14 13.85
N SER A 210 6.76 -21.26 14.43
CA SER A 210 6.52 -20.93 15.82
C SER A 210 5.75 -22.03 16.50
N LEU A 211 6.08 -22.25 17.76
CA LEU A 211 5.43 -23.21 18.65
C LEU A 211 5.08 -22.50 19.94
N MET A 212 3.82 -22.58 20.33
CA MET A 212 3.35 -22.13 21.64
C MET A 212 3.08 -23.35 22.50
N LYS A 213 3.67 -23.39 23.69
CA LYS A 213 3.42 -24.39 24.72
C LYS A 213 2.76 -23.75 25.93
N PHE A 214 1.90 -24.50 26.60
CA PHE A 214 1.39 -24.18 27.93
C PHE A 214 1.63 -25.38 28.83
N GLU A 215 2.36 -25.18 29.93
CA GLU A 215 2.70 -26.25 30.88
C GLU A 215 3.34 -27.47 30.19
N GLY A 216 4.25 -27.22 29.23
CA GLY A 216 4.95 -28.27 28.49
C GLY A 216 4.15 -28.91 27.35
N LYS A 217 2.82 -28.75 27.32
CA LYS A 217 1.95 -29.25 26.24
C LYS A 217 1.96 -28.31 25.05
N ASP A 218 2.03 -28.88 23.85
CA ASP A 218 1.96 -28.15 22.59
C ASP A 218 0.54 -27.61 22.38
N LEU A 219 0.36 -26.30 22.43
CA LEU A 219 -0.93 -25.66 22.17
C LEU A 219 -1.12 -25.37 20.68
N ARG A 220 -0.08 -24.83 20.05
CA ARG A 220 -0.21 -24.27 18.70
C ARG A 220 1.10 -24.28 17.95
N ARG A 221 1.06 -24.85 16.75
CA ARG A 221 2.14 -24.75 15.76
C ARG A 221 1.69 -23.86 14.61
N LYS A 222 2.55 -22.94 14.19
CA LYS A 222 2.33 -22.10 13.02
C LYS A 222 3.60 -22.05 12.18
N LYS A 223 3.45 -22.21 10.87
CA LYS A 223 4.51 -22.02 9.89
C LYS A 223 4.14 -20.83 9.00
N GLY A 224 5.14 -20.15 8.48
CA GLY A 224 4.91 -19.08 7.53
C GLY A 224 6.21 -18.51 7.00
N SER A 225 6.11 -17.29 6.46
CA SER A 225 7.28 -16.54 6.02
C SER A 225 7.52 -15.31 6.87
N TRP A 226 8.76 -14.83 6.86
CA TRP A 226 9.17 -13.62 7.54
C TRP A 226 10.11 -12.81 6.67
N TYR A 227 10.11 -11.50 6.90
CA TYR A 227 11.05 -10.56 6.30
C TYR A 227 11.12 -9.31 7.16
N THR A 228 12.13 -8.48 6.92
CA THR A 228 12.29 -7.20 7.61
C THR A 228 11.98 -6.03 6.68
N ILE A 229 11.30 -5.00 7.19
CA ILE A 229 11.13 -3.71 6.52
C ILE A 229 11.57 -2.62 7.50
N GLY A 230 12.76 -2.05 7.30
CA GLY A 230 13.31 -1.07 8.24
C GLY A 230 13.52 -1.69 9.63
N ASP A 231 12.89 -1.09 10.64
CA ASP A 231 12.90 -1.50 12.06
C ASP A 231 11.82 -2.56 12.40
N LYS A 232 11.14 -3.10 11.38
CA LYS A 232 10.02 -4.02 11.57
C LYS A 232 10.37 -5.43 11.12
N LEU A 233 9.99 -6.39 11.95
CA LEU A 233 9.89 -7.80 11.61
C LEU A 233 8.46 -8.08 11.18
N VAL A 234 8.28 -8.57 9.97
CA VAL A 234 6.98 -8.94 9.44
C VAL A 234 6.87 -10.45 9.42
N LEU A 235 5.81 -11.00 10.03
CA LEU A 235 5.44 -12.41 9.90
C LEU A 235 4.19 -12.53 9.03
N GLN A 236 4.22 -13.48 8.10
CA GLN A 236 3.10 -13.83 7.25
C GLN A 236 2.59 -15.23 7.65
N ILE A 237 1.53 -15.26 8.46
CA ILE A 237 0.95 -16.48 9.06
C ILE A 237 -0.56 -16.52 8.82
N GLY A 238 -0.97 -16.77 7.58
CA GLY A 238 -2.36 -16.57 7.14
C GLY A 238 -2.76 -15.08 7.05
N GLN A 239 -2.34 -14.27 8.02
CA GLN A 239 -2.41 -12.82 8.05
C GLN A 239 -1.02 -12.20 8.25
N ARG A 240 -0.90 -10.92 7.89
CA ARG A 240 0.33 -10.14 8.09
C ARG A 240 0.38 -9.57 9.50
N ILE A 241 1.48 -9.83 10.21
CA ILE A 241 1.75 -9.33 11.56
C ILE A 241 3.02 -8.51 11.52
N ASP A 242 2.90 -7.21 11.71
CA ASP A 242 4.03 -6.27 11.76
C ASP A 242 4.43 -6.07 13.22
N MET A 243 5.69 -6.38 13.54
CA MET A 243 6.25 -6.20 14.88
C MET A 243 7.44 -5.27 14.81
N ARG A 244 7.53 -4.33 15.75
CA ARG A 244 8.79 -3.63 15.98
C ARG A 244 9.71 -4.54 16.77
N PHE A 245 10.99 -4.53 16.48
CA PHE A 245 11.94 -5.33 17.25
C PHE A 245 13.06 -4.48 17.82
N THR A 246 13.67 -4.98 18.88
CA THR A 246 14.93 -4.46 19.41
C THR A 246 15.76 -5.65 19.84
N ARG A 247 17.02 -5.69 19.42
CA ARG A 247 17.95 -6.75 19.80
C ARG A 247 19.07 -6.18 20.67
N LYS A 248 19.39 -6.86 21.77
CA LYS A 248 20.55 -6.59 22.62
C LYS A 248 21.21 -7.93 22.95
N GLY A 249 22.33 -8.24 22.29
CA GLY A 249 23.04 -9.52 22.45
C GLY A 249 22.17 -10.73 22.06
N ASN A 250 21.93 -11.63 23.02
CA ASN A 250 21.07 -12.80 22.90
C ASN A 250 19.60 -12.52 23.22
N LYS A 251 19.21 -11.29 23.53
CA LYS A 251 17.82 -10.89 23.81
C LYS A 251 17.21 -10.22 22.59
N LEU A 252 16.01 -10.67 22.22
CA LEU A 252 15.18 -10.11 21.17
C LEU A 252 13.83 -9.71 21.76
N MET A 253 13.53 -8.42 21.73
CA MET A 253 12.23 -7.89 22.12
C MET A 253 11.40 -7.68 20.86
N LEU A 254 10.20 -8.25 20.80
CA LEU A 254 9.24 -8.02 19.72
C LEU A 254 8.00 -7.34 20.26
N ARG A 255 7.75 -6.10 19.85
CA ARG A 255 6.55 -5.34 20.22
C ARG A 255 5.50 -5.49 19.13
N VAL A 256 4.33 -6.00 19.51
CA VAL A 256 3.17 -6.18 18.63
C VAL A 256 2.23 -4.98 18.82
N PRO A 257 2.25 -3.97 17.91
CA PRO A 257 1.59 -2.69 18.16
C PRO A 257 0.08 -2.82 18.36
N LYS A 258 -0.55 -3.70 17.58
CA LYS A 258 -2.00 -3.93 17.62
C LYS A 258 -2.50 -4.44 18.97
N HIS A 259 -1.65 -5.15 19.72
CA HIS A 259 -2.06 -5.85 20.93
C HIS A 259 -1.44 -5.30 22.20
N LYS A 260 -0.62 -4.23 22.13
CA LYS A 260 0.17 -3.71 23.27
C LYS A 260 0.90 -4.84 24.03
N ARG A 261 1.42 -5.81 23.26
CA ARG A 261 2.15 -6.98 23.79
C ARG A 261 3.60 -6.86 23.40
N THR A 262 4.46 -7.24 24.33
CA THR A 262 5.90 -7.34 24.10
C THR A 262 6.32 -8.78 24.36
N LEU A 263 6.94 -9.40 23.37
CA LEU A 263 7.52 -10.73 23.48
C LEU A 263 8.99 -10.55 23.83
N HIS A 264 9.40 -11.11 24.95
CA HIS A 264 10.81 -11.16 25.34
C HIS A 264 11.35 -12.53 25.00
N LEU A 265 12.14 -12.59 23.92
CA LEU A 265 12.76 -13.80 23.41
C LEU A 265 14.24 -13.82 23.75
N THR A 266 14.75 -14.99 24.11
CA THR A 266 16.17 -15.27 24.33
C THR A 266 16.61 -16.27 23.28
N TYR A 267 17.75 -16.00 22.64
CA TYR A 267 18.37 -16.93 21.71
C TYR A 267 18.74 -18.21 22.43
N PHE A 268 18.34 -19.34 21.87
CA PHE A 268 18.71 -20.66 22.35
C PHE A 268 19.19 -21.46 21.15
N PRO A 269 20.48 -21.81 21.04
CA PRO A 269 20.96 -22.64 19.95
C PRO A 269 20.29 -24.01 20.09
N ALA A 270 19.32 -24.30 19.22
CA ALA A 270 18.79 -25.65 19.15
C ALA A 270 19.88 -26.52 18.53
N THR A 271 20.53 -27.36 19.34
CA THR A 271 21.20 -28.55 18.83
C THR A 271 20.10 -29.40 18.20
N VAL A 272 20.03 -29.36 16.88
CA VAL A 272 19.22 -30.31 16.11
C VAL A 272 19.88 -31.67 16.33
N LYS A 273 19.32 -32.46 17.25
CA LYS A 273 19.50 -33.91 17.26
C LYS A 273 18.47 -34.50 16.30
#